data_AF-F9WYU9-F1
#
_entry.id   AF-F9WYU9-F1
#
_cell.length_a   1.000
_cell.length_b   1.000
_cell.length_c   1.000
_cell.angle_alpha   90.00
_cell.angle_beta   90.00
_cell.angle_gamma   90.00
#
_symmetry.space_group_name_H-M   'P 1'
#
loop_
_entity.id
_entity.type
_entity.pdbx_description
1 polymer ?
#
loop_
_entity_poly.entity_id
_entity_poly.type
_entity_poly.pdbx_seq_one_letter_code
_entity_poly.pdbx_strand_id
1 'polypeptide(L)'
;MASTFATSAPHQFEQHHSSMPSATLSSTMPDASPFQLREEDLETLSQSDGFTILRQHLAQHYTYDLCEIHSPCHVGNIEKWLIVRDVLHALLVPIVELFDKACGVAAIATGANRLEDLEYAFTGPSRGAFVWLQCFF
;
A
#
# COMPACT_ATOMS: atom_id res chain seq x y z
N MET A 1 -22.67 54.18 -58.60
CA MET A 1 -22.77 52.80 -59.09
C MET A 1 -22.96 51.91 -57.87
N ALA A 2 -24.19 51.44 -57.66
CA ALA A 2 -24.57 50.54 -56.58
C ALA A 2 -24.56 49.11 -57.13
N SER A 3 -23.91 48.19 -56.41
CA SER A 3 -24.02 46.75 -56.68
C SER A 3 -24.40 46.03 -55.39
N THR A 4 -25.70 45.78 -55.34
CA THR A 4 -26.47 44.63 -54.82
C THR A 4 -25.83 43.70 -53.80
N PHE A 5 -26.48 43.71 -52.63
CA PHE A 5 -26.40 42.75 -51.52
C PHE A 5 -27.11 41.44 -51.94
N ALA A 6 -26.46 40.30 -51.76
CA ALA A 6 -27.08 38.98 -51.90
C ALA A 6 -27.05 38.26 -50.55
N THR A 7 -28.24 38.12 -49.97
CA THR A 7 -28.57 37.40 -48.73
C THR A 7 -28.27 35.91 -48.90
N SER A 8 -27.63 35.29 -47.90
CA SER A 8 -27.55 33.82 -47.78
C SER A 8 -27.83 33.39 -46.34
N ALA A 9 -28.64 32.35 -46.24
CA ALA A 9 -29.40 31.86 -45.08
C ALA A 9 -28.54 31.34 -43.90
N PRO A 10 -29.09 31.25 -42.68
CA PRO A 10 -28.35 30.81 -41.51
C PRO A 10 -28.17 29.28 -41.55
N HIS A 11 -26.91 28.84 -41.52
CA HIS A 11 -26.59 27.45 -41.21
C HIS A 11 -26.87 27.20 -39.71
N GLN A 12 -27.93 26.47 -39.42
CA GLN A 12 -28.15 25.88 -38.10
C GLN A 12 -27.01 24.88 -37.83
N PHE A 13 -26.14 25.21 -36.87
CA PHE A 13 -25.30 24.23 -36.23
C PHE A 13 -26.17 23.51 -35.19
N GLU A 14 -26.61 22.29 -35.52
CA GLU A 14 -27.12 21.34 -34.54
C GLU A 14 -26.05 21.11 -33.47
N GLN A 15 -26.25 21.71 -32.30
CA GLN A 15 -25.54 21.30 -31.10
C GLN A 15 -26.07 19.93 -30.70
N HIS A 16 -25.39 18.89 -31.19
CA HIS A 16 -25.52 17.55 -30.67
C HIS A 16 -24.95 17.58 -29.24
N HIS A 17 -25.81 17.89 -28.26
CA HIS A 17 -25.50 17.76 -26.85
C HIS A 17 -25.39 16.26 -26.56
N SER A 18 -24.22 15.68 -26.83
CA SER A 18 -23.87 14.34 -26.38
C SER A 18 -23.86 14.39 -24.86
N SER A 19 -25.01 14.08 -24.27
CA SER A 19 -25.14 13.83 -22.84
C SER A 19 -24.27 12.61 -22.55
N MET A 20 -23.02 12.84 -22.13
CA MET A 20 -22.24 11.77 -21.52
C MET A 20 -23.05 11.30 -20.32
N PRO A 21 -23.35 10.00 -20.19
CA PRO A 21 -23.80 9.50 -18.92
C PRO A 21 -22.68 9.81 -17.94
N SER A 22 -22.91 10.72 -17.00
CA SER A 22 -22.12 10.79 -15.79
C SER A 22 -22.17 9.38 -15.23
N ALA A 23 -21.07 8.65 -15.39
CA ALA A 23 -20.84 7.46 -14.63
C ALA A 23 -20.81 7.94 -13.18
N THR A 24 -21.96 7.91 -12.54
CA THR A 24 -22.06 7.78 -11.09
C THR A 24 -21.33 6.49 -10.80
N LEU A 25 -20.02 6.63 -10.58
CA LEU A 25 -19.26 5.66 -9.81
C LEU A 25 -19.98 5.69 -8.47
N SER A 26 -20.97 4.81 -8.32
CA SER A 26 -21.46 4.41 -7.02
C SER A 26 -20.21 3.97 -6.29
N SER A 27 -19.68 4.87 -5.45
CA SER A 27 -18.69 4.54 -4.45
C SER A 27 -19.45 3.70 -3.42
N THR A 28 -19.78 2.48 -3.83
CA THR A 28 -19.88 1.37 -2.91
C THR A 28 -18.48 1.28 -2.34
N MET A 29 -18.25 1.94 -1.20
CA MET A 29 -17.03 1.75 -0.42
C MET A 29 -16.89 0.24 -0.29
N PRO A 30 -15.95 -0.39 -1.02
CA PRO A 30 -15.82 -1.84 -0.98
C PRO A 30 -15.53 -2.22 0.46
N ASP A 31 -15.94 -3.41 0.87
CA ASP A 31 -15.63 -3.94 2.19
C ASP A 31 -14.13 -3.72 2.46
N ALA A 32 -13.84 -2.99 3.54
CA ALA A 32 -12.85 -1.92 3.42
C ALA A 32 -11.38 -2.34 3.35
N SER A 33 -11.04 -3.57 3.72
CA SER A 33 -9.65 -4.04 3.66
C SER A 33 -9.31 -4.54 2.26
N PRO A 34 -8.19 -4.10 1.64
CA PRO A 34 -7.73 -4.63 0.35
C PRO A 34 -7.25 -6.10 0.44
N PHE A 35 -7.10 -6.62 1.66
CA PHE A 35 -6.75 -8.01 1.92
C PHE A 35 -7.99 -8.81 2.28
N GLN A 36 -8.22 -9.87 1.51
CA GLN A 36 -9.29 -10.83 1.74
C GLN A 36 -8.71 -12.03 2.49
N LEU A 37 -8.85 -12.00 3.82
CA LEU A 37 -8.46 -13.12 4.68
C LEU A 37 -9.62 -14.11 4.80
N ARG A 38 -9.32 -15.40 4.64
CA ARG A 38 -10.32 -16.46 4.82
C ARG A 38 -10.53 -16.72 6.31
N GLU A 39 -11.73 -17.15 6.69
CA GLU A 39 -12.07 -17.36 8.11
C GLU A 39 -11.19 -18.44 8.75
N GLU A 40 -10.82 -19.49 8.00
CA GLU A 40 -9.92 -20.55 8.48
C GLU A 40 -8.51 -20.03 8.82
N ASP A 41 -8.02 -19.03 8.08
CA ASP A 41 -6.71 -18.43 8.32
C ASP A 41 -6.77 -17.55 9.58
N LEU A 42 -7.90 -16.87 9.81
CA LEU A 42 -8.14 -16.08 11.02
C LEU A 42 -8.20 -16.97 12.27
N GLU A 43 -8.90 -18.11 12.17
CA GLU A 43 -8.97 -19.08 13.26
C GLU A 43 -7.57 -19.62 13.58
N THR A 44 -6.80 -20.01 12.55
CA THR A 44 -5.43 -20.49 12.71
C THR A 44 -4.53 -19.44 13.39
N LEU A 45 -4.61 -18.18 12.96
CA LEU A 45 -3.87 -17.08 13.57
C LEU A 45 -4.28 -16.84 15.03
N SER A 46 -5.56 -16.96 15.35
CA SER A 46 -6.09 -16.78 16.71
C SER A 46 -5.60 -17.85 17.70
N GLN A 47 -5.25 -19.04 17.21
CA GLN A 47 -4.72 -20.14 18.00
C GLN A 47 -3.19 -20.08 18.16
N SER A 48 -2.51 -19.14 17.50
CA SER A 48 -1.06 -18.97 17.61
C SER A 48 -0.72 -18.09 18.82
N ASP A 49 -0.03 -18.67 19.81
CA ASP A 49 0.47 -17.93 20.97
C ASP A 49 1.37 -16.76 20.55
N GLY A 50 2.29 -17.02 19.61
CA GLY A 50 3.22 -16.01 19.11
C GLY A 50 2.50 -14.84 18.43
N PHE A 51 1.46 -15.14 17.63
CA PHE A 51 0.66 -14.10 17.00
C PHE A 51 -0.16 -13.32 18.05
N THR A 52 -0.76 -14.00 19.03
CA THR A 52 -1.51 -13.36 20.12
C THR A 52 -0.64 -12.41 20.94
N ILE A 53 0.60 -12.82 21.27
CA ILE A 53 1.59 -11.96 21.94
C ILE A 53 1.91 -10.73 21.10
N LEU A 54 2.13 -10.92 19.79
CA LEU A 54 2.36 -9.81 18.86
C LEU A 54 1.18 -8.83 18.85
N ARG A 55 -0.06 -9.32 18.70
CA ARG A 55 -1.26 -8.48 18.70
C ARG A 55 -1.38 -7.65 19.98
N GLN A 56 -1.12 -8.28 21.13
CA GLN A 56 -1.16 -7.58 22.43
C GLN A 56 -0.07 -6.51 22.52
N HIS A 57 1.15 -6.82 22.12
CA HIS A 57 2.25 -5.85 22.09
C HIS A 57 1.91 -4.66 21.18
N LEU A 58 1.43 -4.93 19.96
CA LEU A 58 1.04 -3.90 19.01
C LEU A 58 -0.06 -2.99 19.59
N ALA A 59 -1.11 -3.55 20.17
CA ALA A 59 -2.20 -2.80 20.79
C ALA A 59 -1.76 -1.92 21.99
N GLN A 60 -0.69 -2.30 22.69
CA GLN A 60 -0.16 -1.53 23.83
C GLN A 60 0.77 -0.39 23.42
N HIS A 61 1.49 -0.56 22.31
CA HIS A 61 2.59 0.34 21.94
C HIS A 61 2.23 1.34 20.83
N TYR A 62 1.11 1.14 20.13
CA TYR A 62 0.72 1.97 19.00
C TYR A 62 -0.78 2.29 19.03
N THR A 63 -1.12 3.51 18.65
CA THR A 63 -2.51 3.94 18.42
C THR A 63 -2.87 3.76 16.96
N TYR A 64 -3.98 3.09 16.69
CA TYR A 64 -4.35 2.65 15.34
C TYR A 64 -5.56 3.38 14.81
N ASP A 65 -5.45 4.70 14.81
CA ASP A 65 -6.44 5.55 14.18
C ASP A 65 -6.24 5.52 12.67
N LEU A 66 -7.30 5.14 11.95
CA LEU A 66 -7.34 5.29 10.50
C LEU A 66 -7.39 6.79 10.16
N CYS A 67 -6.72 7.21 9.08
CA CYS A 67 -6.82 8.61 8.64
C CYS A 67 -8.26 8.97 8.28
N GLU A 68 -8.61 10.26 8.22
CA GLU A 68 -9.99 10.72 8.01
C GLU A 68 -10.68 10.10 6.78
N ILE A 69 -9.91 9.81 5.72
CA ILE A 69 -10.39 9.17 4.49
C ILE A 69 -10.81 7.71 4.74
N HIS A 70 -10.09 7.00 5.62
CA HIS A 70 -10.32 5.59 5.92
C HIS A 70 -11.03 5.37 7.27
N SER A 71 -11.30 6.42 8.04
CA SER A 71 -12.10 6.33 9.26
C SER A 71 -13.53 5.80 9.02
N PRO A 72 -14.25 6.16 7.92
CA PRO A 72 -15.57 5.59 7.62
C PRO A 72 -15.56 4.07 7.38
N CYS A 73 -14.43 3.54 6.88
CA CYS A 73 -14.20 2.12 6.67
C CYS A 73 -14.12 1.30 7.97
N HIS A 74 -14.01 1.97 9.12
CA HIS A 74 -13.96 1.36 10.45
C HIS A 74 -15.33 0.80 10.90
N VAL A 75 -16.44 1.35 10.39
CA VAL A 75 -17.80 1.07 10.90
C VAL A 75 -18.23 -0.35 10.50
N GLY A 76 -17.79 -1.35 11.27
CA GLY A 76 -18.14 -2.77 11.15
C GLY A 76 -17.00 -3.72 10.82
N ASN A 77 -15.80 -3.22 10.48
CA ASN A 77 -14.71 -4.09 9.98
C ASN A 77 -13.30 -3.76 10.52
N ILE A 78 -13.20 -3.00 11.62
CA ILE A 78 -11.89 -2.63 12.19
C ILE A 78 -11.03 -3.85 12.53
N GLU A 79 -11.62 -4.94 13.00
CA GLU A 79 -10.87 -6.13 13.38
C GLU A 79 -10.06 -6.72 12.21
N LYS A 80 -10.64 -6.79 10.99
CA LYS A 80 -9.89 -7.29 9.83
C LYS A 80 -8.70 -6.39 9.48
N TRP A 81 -8.87 -5.07 9.60
CA TRP A 81 -7.77 -4.12 9.41
C TRP A 81 -6.64 -4.32 10.42
N LEU A 82 -6.99 -4.51 11.69
CA LEU A 82 -6.00 -4.76 12.74
C LEU A 82 -5.27 -6.09 12.51
N ILE A 83 -5.98 -7.15 12.09
CA ILE A 83 -5.36 -8.45 11.80
C ILE A 83 -4.41 -8.35 10.60
N VAL A 84 -4.82 -7.69 9.52
CA VAL A 84 -3.96 -7.44 8.36
C VAL A 84 -2.69 -6.70 8.78
N ARG A 85 -2.83 -5.64 9.57
CA ARG A 85 -1.68 -4.93 10.14
C ARG A 85 -0.79 -5.90 10.92
N ASP A 86 -1.37 -6.69 11.82
CA ASP A 86 -0.62 -7.63 12.66
C ASP A 86 0.16 -8.64 11.80
N VAL A 87 -0.44 -9.14 10.71
CA VAL A 87 0.22 -9.99 9.72
C VAL A 87 1.37 -9.26 9.04
N LEU A 88 1.15 -8.01 8.58
CA LEU A 88 2.21 -7.22 7.95
C LEU A 88 3.38 -6.97 8.91
N HIS A 89 3.12 -6.68 10.18
CA HIS A 89 4.17 -6.57 11.19
C HIS A 89 4.91 -7.89 11.39
N ALA A 90 4.18 -9.00 11.51
CA ALA A 90 4.78 -10.33 11.66
C ALA A 90 5.70 -10.71 10.49
N LEU A 91 5.36 -10.26 9.28
CA LEU A 91 6.14 -10.57 8.06
C LEU A 91 7.28 -9.58 7.83
N LEU A 92 7.06 -8.29 8.02
CA LEU A 92 7.99 -7.25 7.60
C LEU A 92 9.00 -6.89 8.68
N VAL A 93 8.61 -6.86 9.97
CA VAL A 93 9.53 -6.49 11.05
C VAL A 93 10.76 -7.42 11.10
N PRO A 94 10.63 -8.75 10.99
CA PRO A 94 11.81 -9.62 10.96
C PRO A 94 12.74 -9.35 9.78
N ILE A 95 12.21 -8.90 8.64
CA ILE A 95 13.00 -8.56 7.45
C ILE A 95 13.74 -7.24 7.66
N VAL A 96 13.08 -6.23 8.24
CA VAL A 96 13.74 -4.97 8.67
C VAL A 96 14.90 -5.29 9.61
N GLU A 97 14.64 -6.08 10.65
CA GLU A 97 15.67 -6.41 11.65
C GLU A 97 16.83 -7.22 11.05
N LEU A 98 16.54 -8.13 10.12
CA LEU A 98 17.57 -8.88 9.41
C LEU A 98 18.44 -7.94 8.56
N PHE A 99 17.80 -7.01 7.86
CA PHE A 99 18.49 -6.03 7.03
C PHE A 99 19.36 -5.08 7.87
N ASP A 100 18.87 -4.57 8.99
CA ASP A 100 19.63 -3.72 9.91
C ASP A 100 20.87 -4.46 10.45
N LYS A 101 20.70 -5.72 10.86
CA LYS A 101 21.81 -6.57 11.31
C LYS A 101 22.82 -6.81 10.19
N ALA A 102 22.36 -7.09 8.98
CA ALA A 102 23.22 -7.29 7.83
C ALA A 102 24.02 -6.02 7.48
N CYS A 103 23.37 -4.85 7.53
CA CYS A 103 24.04 -3.55 7.35
C CYS A 103 25.10 -3.32 8.43
N GLY A 104 24.79 -3.59 9.70
CA GLY A 104 25.74 -3.45 10.79
C GLY A 104 26.99 -4.34 10.63
N VAL A 105 26.80 -5.62 10.29
CA VAL A 105 27.91 -6.54 10.00
C VAL A 105 28.72 -6.08 8.79
N ALA A 106 28.05 -5.66 7.73
CA ALA A 106 28.71 -5.20 6.50
C ALA A 106 29.53 -3.94 6.74
N ALA A 107 29.00 -2.96 7.47
CA ALA A 107 29.68 -1.71 7.79
C ALA A 107 30.95 -1.96 8.60
N ILE A 108 30.91 -2.91 9.56
CA ILE A 108 32.10 -3.32 10.32
C ILE A 108 33.14 -4.00 9.40
N ALA A 109 32.69 -4.84 8.47
CA ALA A 109 33.58 -5.60 7.59
C ALA A 109 34.25 -4.74 6.50
N THR A 110 33.54 -3.74 5.96
CA THR A 110 34.02 -2.91 4.85
C THR A 110 34.56 -1.56 5.30
N GLY A 111 34.19 -1.09 6.50
CA GLY A 111 34.38 0.30 6.92
C GLY A 111 33.53 1.30 6.13
N ALA A 112 32.61 0.84 5.29
CA ALA A 112 31.75 1.68 4.48
C ALA A 112 30.48 2.10 5.24
N ASN A 113 29.92 3.24 4.86
CA ASN A 113 28.69 3.81 5.40
C ASN A 113 27.60 4.03 4.36
N ARG A 114 27.93 3.92 3.07
CA ARG A 114 26.99 3.98 1.95
C ARG A 114 26.42 2.59 1.71
N LEU A 115 25.10 2.52 1.55
CA LEU A 115 24.39 1.25 1.44
C LEU A 115 24.85 0.43 0.24
N GLU A 116 25.09 1.10 -0.89
CA GLU A 116 25.61 0.51 -2.12
C GLU A 116 27.02 -0.07 -1.96
N ASP A 117 27.80 0.39 -0.98
CA ASP A 117 29.15 -0.11 -0.72
C ASP A 117 29.13 -1.27 0.31
N LEU A 118 28.01 -1.48 1.02
CA LEU A 118 27.88 -2.56 2.02
C LEU A 118 27.79 -3.95 1.38
N GLU A 119 27.31 -4.07 0.14
CA GLU A 119 27.19 -5.37 -0.53
C GLU A 119 28.54 -6.07 -0.74
N TYR A 120 29.65 -5.33 -0.74
CA TYR A 120 31.01 -5.86 -0.86
C TYR A 120 31.46 -6.66 0.37
N ALA A 121 30.71 -6.61 1.48
CA ALA A 121 30.93 -7.49 2.64
C ALA A 121 30.54 -8.95 2.35
N PHE A 122 29.73 -9.19 1.33
CA PHE A 122 29.11 -10.48 1.05
C PHE A 122 29.61 -11.08 -0.27
N THR A 123 29.54 -12.41 -0.40
CA THR A 123 30.02 -13.13 -1.58
C THR A 123 29.06 -14.25 -1.99
N GLY A 124 29.02 -14.57 -3.29
CA GLY A 124 28.13 -15.59 -3.80
C GLY A 124 26.64 -15.27 -3.53
N PRO A 125 25.83 -16.26 -3.12
CA PRO A 125 24.39 -16.05 -2.88
C PRO A 125 24.05 -15.02 -1.80
N SER A 126 24.91 -14.81 -0.80
CA SER A 126 24.63 -13.87 0.29
C SER A 126 24.65 -12.41 -0.18
N ARG A 127 25.48 -12.09 -1.19
CA ARG A 127 25.47 -10.76 -1.81
C ARG A 127 24.15 -10.49 -2.51
N GLY A 128 23.68 -11.45 -3.31
CA GLY A 128 22.37 -11.36 -3.97
C GLY A 128 21.22 -11.23 -2.96
N ALA A 129 21.27 -11.97 -1.86
CA ALA A 129 20.28 -11.85 -0.78
C ALA A 129 20.31 -10.47 -0.11
N PHE A 130 21.50 -9.93 0.16
CA PHE A 130 21.64 -8.58 0.73
C PHE A 130 21.10 -7.50 -0.19
N VAL A 131 21.43 -7.56 -1.49
CA VAL A 131 20.88 -6.63 -2.50
C VAL A 131 19.37 -6.76 -2.60
N TRP A 132 18.82 -7.98 -2.50
CA TRP A 132 17.36 -8.18 -2.49
C TRP A 132 16.69 -7.55 -1.27
N LEU A 133 17.33 -7.57 -0.09
CA LEU A 133 16.80 -6.89 1.10
C LEU A 133 16.71 -5.37 0.92
N GLN A 134 17.58 -4.76 0.10
CA GLN A 134 17.50 -3.34 -0.26
C GLN A 134 16.28 -3.00 -1.12
N CYS A 135 15.56 -3.97 -1.69
CA CYS A 135 14.34 -3.67 -2.45
C CYS A 135 13.17 -3.22 -1.56
N PHE A 136 13.24 -3.46 -0.25
CA PHE A 136 12.17 -3.10 0.68
C PHE A 136 12.38 -1.73 1.36
N PHE A 137 13.60 -1.18 1.32
CA PHE A 137 14.03 0.02 2.08
C PHE A 137 14.93 0.92 1.24
#